data_AF-A0A965ET10-F1
#
_entry.id   AF-A0A965ET10-F1
#
_cell.length_a   1.000
_cell.length_b   1.000
_cell.length_c   1.000
_cell.angle_alpha   90.00
_cell.angle_beta   90.00
_cell.angle_gamma   90.00
#
_symmetry.space_group_name_H-M   'P 1'
#
loop_
_entity.id
_entity.type
_entity.pdbx_description
1 polymer ?
#
loop_
_entity_poly.entity_id
_entity_poly.type
_entity_poly.pdbx_seq_one_letter_code
_entity_poly.pdbx_strand_id
1 'polypeptide(L)'
;MIKTPYLLFLGDAPDQLAAKVAIGIKDWRPENAVGQFRMDGCNADLGITDMTLAEAKEKGAKTLVIGVANRGGIISQAWKTVLIEAIEMGYDIAS
;
A
#
# COMPACT_ATOMS: atom_id res chain seq x y z
N MET A 1 -3.93 -14.39 11.16
CA MET A 1 -4.66 -13.10 11.02
C MET A 1 -3.65 -12.07 10.51
N ILE A 2 -4.02 -11.19 9.57
CA ILE A 2 -3.10 -10.18 9.00
C ILE A 2 -2.77 -9.14 10.08
N LYS A 3 -1.49 -8.77 10.25
CA LYS A 3 -1.05 -7.92 11.36
C LYS A 3 -1.31 -6.45 11.06
N THR A 4 -2.11 -5.79 11.92
CA THR A 4 -2.36 -4.35 11.89
C THR A 4 -1.32 -3.58 12.71
N PRO A 5 -1.12 -2.27 12.45
CA PRO A 5 -1.73 -1.48 11.37
C PRO A 5 -1.00 -1.64 10.03
N TYR A 6 -1.56 -1.07 8.97
CA TYR A 6 -1.22 -1.28 7.57
C TYR A 6 -0.68 0.00 6.91
N LEU A 7 0.30 -0.16 6.04
CA LEU A 7 0.59 0.81 4.98
C LEU A 7 -0.14 0.35 3.71
N LEU A 8 -0.94 1.24 3.10
CA LEU A 8 -1.71 0.92 1.90
C LEU A 8 -0.88 1.25 0.65
N PHE A 9 -0.38 0.22 -0.03
CA PHE A 9 0.41 0.38 -1.24
C PHE A 9 -0.51 0.60 -2.46
N LEU A 10 -0.36 1.76 -3.11
CA LEU A 10 -1.09 2.12 -4.32
C LEU A 10 -0.26 1.96 -5.59
N GLY A 11 1.05 1.74 -5.46
CA GLY A 11 1.95 1.62 -6.61
C GLY A 11 1.79 2.81 -7.56
N ASP A 12 1.66 2.54 -8.85
CA ASP A 12 1.41 3.47 -9.95
C ASP A 12 -0.05 3.35 -10.46
N ALA A 13 -1.02 3.20 -9.55
CA ALA A 13 -2.42 3.00 -9.92
C ALA A 13 -2.93 4.07 -10.90
N PRO A 14 -3.51 3.69 -12.05
CA PRO A 14 -3.86 4.63 -13.11
C PRO A 14 -5.10 5.47 -12.78
N ASP A 15 -5.92 5.02 -11.83
CA ASP A 15 -7.19 5.64 -11.44
C ASP A 15 -7.66 5.14 -10.05
N GLN A 16 -8.66 5.80 -9.49
CA GLN A 16 -9.26 5.45 -8.20
C GLN A 16 -9.90 4.05 -8.19
N LEU A 17 -10.39 3.56 -9.33
CA LEU A 17 -11.06 2.27 -9.42
C LEU A 17 -10.07 1.12 -9.21
N ALA A 18 -8.82 1.28 -9.67
CA ALA A 18 -7.75 0.32 -9.41
C ALA A 18 -7.47 0.15 -7.91
N ALA A 19 -7.65 1.20 -7.10
CA ALA A 19 -7.38 1.23 -5.67
C ALA A 19 -8.55 0.77 -4.78
N LYS A 20 -9.57 0.11 -5.34
CA LYS A 20 -10.80 -0.27 -4.60
C LYS A 20 -10.56 -1.04 -3.30
N VAL A 21 -9.48 -1.82 -3.22
CA VAL A 21 -9.14 -2.58 -2.00
C VAL A 21 -8.63 -1.62 -0.92
N ALA A 22 -7.68 -0.75 -1.25
CA ALA A 22 -7.18 0.28 -0.33
C ALA A 22 -8.30 1.22 0.15
N ILE A 23 -9.19 1.64 -0.77
CA ILE A 23 -10.36 2.46 -0.45
C ILE A 23 -11.24 1.74 0.56
N GLY A 24 -11.56 0.46 0.32
CA GLY A 24 -12.35 -0.34 1.24
C GLY A 24 -11.70 -0.42 2.63
N ILE A 25 -10.40 -0.65 2.72
CA ILE A 25 -9.71 -0.69 4.03
C ILE A 25 -9.82 0.66 4.73
N LYS A 26 -9.53 1.77 4.03
CA LYS A 26 -9.58 3.11 4.60
C LYS A 26 -11.00 3.53 5.00
N ASP A 27 -12.02 3.12 4.27
CA ASP A 27 -13.42 3.49 4.57
C ASP A 27 -14.00 2.65 5.71
N TRP A 28 -13.71 1.35 5.76
CA TRP A 28 -14.30 0.43 6.74
C TRP A 28 -13.46 0.23 8.00
N ARG A 29 -12.15 0.46 7.92
CA ARG A 29 -11.17 0.30 9.00
C ARG A 29 -10.09 1.39 8.95
N PRO A 30 -10.47 2.69 8.97
CA PRO A 30 -9.52 3.81 8.89
C PRO A 30 -8.43 3.75 9.96
N GLU A 31 -8.74 3.25 11.16
CA GLU A 31 -7.81 3.09 12.28
C GLU A 31 -6.69 2.09 12.01
N ASN A 32 -6.89 1.19 11.04
CA ASN A 32 -5.88 0.23 10.63
C ASN A 32 -4.97 0.76 9.52
N ALA A 33 -5.27 1.90 8.88
CA ALA A 33 -4.45 2.46 7.82
C ALA A 33 -3.58 3.58 8.40
N VAL A 34 -2.25 3.37 8.49
CA VAL A 34 -1.35 4.44 8.95
C VAL A 34 -1.16 5.52 7.90
N GLY A 35 -1.29 5.17 6.62
CA GLY A 35 -1.03 6.04 5.48
C GLY A 35 -1.12 5.29 4.16
N GLN A 36 -0.78 5.98 3.07
CA GLN A 36 -0.71 5.43 1.71
C GLN A 36 0.71 5.55 1.16
N PHE A 37 1.10 4.59 0.30
CA PHE A 37 2.36 4.64 -0.44
C PHE A 37 2.04 4.76 -1.93
N ARG A 38 2.46 5.87 -2.55
CA ARG A 38 2.26 6.16 -3.97
C ARG A 38 3.60 6.20 -4.68
N MET A 39 3.70 5.52 -5.82
CA MET A 39 4.84 5.62 -6.73
C MET A 39 4.57 6.68 -7.79
N ASP A 40 5.63 7.06 -8.53
CA ASP A 40 5.51 7.93 -9.68
C ASP A 40 4.44 7.41 -10.66
N GLY A 41 3.55 8.30 -11.09
CA GLY A 41 2.44 7.97 -11.99
C GLY A 41 1.16 7.47 -11.31
N CYS A 42 1.13 7.38 -9.98
CA CYS A 42 -0.10 7.08 -9.25
C CYS A 42 -1.12 8.22 -9.33
N ASN A 43 -2.30 7.92 -9.88
CA ASN A 43 -3.43 8.85 -9.97
C ASN A 43 -4.55 8.54 -8.98
N ALA A 44 -4.38 7.51 -8.14
CA ALA A 44 -5.27 7.24 -7.03
C ALA A 44 -4.84 8.04 -5.78
N ASP A 45 -5.82 8.47 -4.99
CA ASP A 45 -5.61 9.13 -3.70
C ASP A 45 -6.72 8.71 -2.72
N LEU A 46 -6.33 8.23 -1.55
CA LEU A 46 -7.28 7.85 -0.49
C LEU A 46 -7.61 9.03 0.44
N GLY A 47 -6.94 10.18 0.27
CA GLY A 47 -7.07 11.36 1.12
C GLY A 47 -6.43 11.18 2.51
N ILE A 48 -5.48 10.25 2.63
CA ILE A 48 -4.69 10.03 3.86
C ILE A 48 -3.21 10.36 3.59
N THR A 49 -2.43 10.48 4.65
CA THR A 49 -1.02 10.89 4.55
C THR A 49 -0.19 9.93 3.70
N ASP A 50 0.55 10.48 2.74
CA ASP A 50 1.60 9.74 2.02
C ASP A 50 2.74 9.40 2.96
N MET A 51 3.25 8.17 2.86
CA MET A 51 4.38 7.71 3.66
C MET A 51 5.28 6.81 2.83
N THR A 52 6.58 6.95 3.10
CA THR A 52 7.58 5.95 2.73
C THR A 52 7.43 4.69 3.60
N LEU A 53 8.11 3.60 3.20
CA LEU A 53 8.19 2.39 4.02
C LEU A 53 8.79 2.68 5.41
N ALA A 54 9.81 3.55 5.48
CA ALA A 54 10.46 3.91 6.74
C ALA A 54 9.51 4.66 7.68
N GLU A 55 8.87 5.73 7.19
CA GLU A 55 7.94 6.54 8.00
C GLU A 55 6.74 5.70 8.49
N ALA A 56 6.20 4.83 7.64
CA ALA A 56 5.11 3.95 8.03
C ALA A 56 5.56 2.92 9.09
N LYS A 57 6.80 2.42 9.00
CA LYS A 57 7.35 1.46 9.97
C LYS A 57 7.54 2.11 11.34
N GLU A 58 8.06 3.34 11.35
CA GLU A 58 8.19 4.16 12.56
C GLU A 58 6.82 4.45 13.19
N LYS A 59 5.78 4.65 12.37
CA LYS A 59 4.38 4.76 12.80
C LYS A 59 3.73 3.42 13.16
N GLY A 60 4.50 2.33 13.17
CA GLY A 60 4.08 1.03 13.68
C GLY A 60 3.44 0.10 12.66
N ALA A 61 3.41 0.45 11.37
CA ALA A 61 2.88 -0.44 10.33
C ALA A 61 3.57 -1.81 10.34
N LYS A 62 2.76 -2.86 10.31
CA LYS A 62 3.20 -4.26 10.36
C LYS A 62 3.08 -4.95 9.01
N THR A 63 2.04 -4.61 8.25
CA THR A 63 1.78 -5.19 6.92
C THR A 63 1.76 -4.11 5.85
N LEU A 64 2.43 -4.36 4.73
CA LEU A 64 2.23 -3.61 3.49
C LEU A 64 1.13 -4.31 2.69
N VAL A 65 -0.01 -3.64 2.52
CA VAL A 65 -1.16 -4.20 1.79
C VAL A 65 -1.13 -3.68 0.36
N ILE A 66 -1.04 -4.58 -0.62
CA ILE A 66 -1.20 -4.25 -2.04
C ILE A 66 -2.67 -3.93 -2.26
N GLY A 67 -3.00 -2.64 -2.17
CA GLY A 67 -4.37 -2.16 -2.18
C GLY A 67 -4.93 -1.89 -3.57
N VAL A 68 -4.24 -2.38 -4.61
CA VAL A 68 -4.49 -2.07 -6.01
C VAL A 68 -4.55 -3.32 -6.86
N ALA A 69 -5.52 -3.34 -7.79
CA ALA A 69 -5.63 -4.35 -8.82
C ALA A 69 -5.08 -3.79 -10.14
N ASN A 70 -3.89 -4.24 -10.53
CA ASN A 70 -3.26 -3.84 -11.78
C ASN A 70 -3.97 -4.46 -13.00
N ARG A 71 -4.05 -3.70 -14.10
CA ARG A 71 -4.56 -4.22 -15.37
C ARG A 71 -3.46 -5.10 -15.99
N GLY A 72 -3.78 -6.37 -16.25
CA GLY A 72 -2.87 -7.32 -16.91
C GLY A 72 -2.20 -8.36 -16.00
N GLY A 73 -2.41 -8.29 -14.67
CA GLY A 73 -2.02 -9.37 -13.75
C GLY A 73 -0.51 -9.57 -13.53
N ILE A 74 0.31 -8.54 -13.79
CA ILE A 74 1.78 -8.59 -13.67
C ILE A 74 2.29 -7.59 -12.64
N ILE A 75 2.97 -8.06 -11.60
CA ILE A 75 3.72 -7.18 -10.70
C ILE A 75 4.94 -6.64 -11.44
N SER A 76 4.98 -5.32 -11.67
CA SER A 76 6.07 -4.66 -12.40
C SER A 76 7.39 -4.80 -11.64
N GLN A 77 8.53 -4.65 -12.34
CA GLN A 77 9.84 -4.69 -11.68
C GLN A 77 10.00 -3.57 -10.65
N ALA A 78 9.44 -2.39 -10.93
CA ALA A 78 9.45 -1.27 -9.99
C ALA A 78 8.71 -1.61 -8.69
N TRP A 79 7.54 -2.28 -8.77
CA TRP A 79 6.84 -2.75 -7.57
C TRP A 79 7.65 -3.80 -6.84
N LYS A 80 8.26 -4.77 -7.55
CA LYS A 80 9.06 -5.81 -6.90
C LYS A 80 10.20 -5.22 -6.08
N THR A 81 10.87 -4.17 -6.57
CA THR A 81 11.91 -3.46 -5.80
C THR A 81 11.35 -2.98 -4.46
N VAL A 82 10.21 -2.29 -4.46
CA VAL A 82 9.58 -1.78 -3.23
C VAL A 82 9.10 -2.92 -2.32
N LEU A 83 8.50 -3.97 -2.90
CA LEU A 83 7.99 -5.12 -2.13
C LEU A 83 9.12 -5.91 -1.46
N ILE A 84 10.26 -6.09 -2.15
CA ILE A 84 11.45 -6.72 -1.58
C ILE A 84 12.02 -5.86 -0.45
N GLU A 85 12.15 -4.56 -0.67
CA GLU A 85 12.60 -3.62 0.37
C GLU A 85 11.69 -3.69 1.62
N ALA A 86 10.37 -3.73 1.43
CA ALA A 86 9.43 -3.88 2.54
C ALA A 86 9.66 -5.19 3.32
N ILE A 87 9.91 -6.31 2.62
CA ILE A 87 10.23 -7.59 3.26
C ILE A 87 11.54 -7.51 4.05
N GLU A 88 12.57 -6.88 3.48
CA GLU A 88 13.87 -6.68 4.16
C GLU A 88 13.73 -5.79 5.40
N MET A 89 12.79 -4.84 5.41
CA MET A 89 12.40 -4.04 6.57
C MET A 89 11.47 -4.78 7.56
N GLY A 90 11.16 -6.06 7.29
CA GLY A 90 10.35 -6.91 8.16
C GLY A 90 8.86 -6.59 8.12
N TYR A 91 8.32 -6.14 6.99
CA TYR A 91 6.88 -6.11 6.75
C TYR A 91 6.36 -7.51 6.42
N ASP A 92 5.15 -7.82 6.89
CA ASP A 92 4.31 -8.82 6.24
C ASP A 92 3.76 -8.22 4.92
N ILE A 93 3.54 -9.03 3.89
CA ILE A 93 2.89 -8.59 2.64
C ILE A 93 1.51 -9.25 2.53
N ALA A 94 0.49 -8.47 2.19
CA ALA A 94 -0.85 -8.95 1.84
C ALA A 94 -1.25 -8.48 0.45
N SER A 95 -1.87 -9.35 -0.34
CA SER A 95 -2.30 -9.10 -1.74
C SER A 95 -3.72 -9.58 -1.99
#